data_AF-A0A3D5Q4N3-F1
#
_entry.id   AF-A0A3D5Q4N3-F1
#
_cell.length_a   1.000
_cell.length_b   1.000
_cell.length_c   1.000
_cell.angle_alpha   90.00
_cell.angle_beta   90.00
_cell.angle_gamma   90.00
#
_symmetry.space_group_name_H-M   'P 1'
#
loop_
_entity.id
_entity.type
_entity.pdbx_description
1 polymer ?
#
loop_
_entity_poly.entity_id
_entity_poly.type
_entity_poly.pdbx_seq_one_letter_code
_entity_poly.pdbx_strand_id
1 'polypeptide(L)'
;LQPLRVIADRDARTPPGARILHGGEVQLYCASETLYTPAAQDLAALGVSLNGVTWREGGVELAELLDSLGELGINELLVEAGPTLAGGFIGEGLVDELWLSQAPVFLG
;
A
#
# COMPACT_ATOMS: atom_id res chain seq x y z
N LEU A 1 18.04 -6.24 -8.33
CA LEU A 1 16.58 -6.48 -8.23
C LEU A 1 16.01 -5.30 -7.45
N GLN A 2 14.92 -4.68 -7.92
CA GLN A 2 14.19 -3.66 -7.16
C GLN A 2 13.22 -4.38 -6.21
N PRO A 3 12.98 -3.88 -4.99
CA PRO A 3 11.94 -4.44 -4.14
C PRO A 3 10.56 -4.27 -4.79
N LEU A 4 9.65 -5.20 -4.51
CA LEU A 4 8.24 -5.05 -4.88
C LEU A 4 7.69 -3.80 -4.19
N ARG A 5 7.02 -2.93 -4.97
CA ARG A 5 6.34 -1.76 -4.40
C ARG A 5 4.89 -2.10 -4.14
N VAL A 6 4.45 -1.84 -2.93
CA VAL A 6 3.08 -2.12 -2.49
C VAL A 6 2.36 -0.79 -2.28
N ILE A 7 1.17 -0.65 -2.85
CA ILE A 7 0.34 0.55 -2.73
C ILE A 7 -0.99 0.15 -2.12
N ALA A 8 -1.38 0.80 -1.01
CA ALA A 8 -2.75 0.74 -0.50
C ALA A 8 -3.54 1.95 -1.01
N ASP A 9 -4.48 1.72 -1.94
CA ASP A 9 -5.27 2.76 -2.59
C ASP A 9 -6.70 2.27 -2.84
N ARG A 10 -7.57 2.57 -1.87
CA ARG A 10 -8.96 2.11 -1.81
C ARG A 10 -9.72 2.24 -3.11
N ASP A 11 -9.57 3.39 -3.76
CA ASP A 11 -10.42 3.82 -4.87
C ASP A 11 -9.62 3.89 -6.20
N ALA A 12 -8.43 3.27 -6.25
CA ALA A 12 -7.54 3.27 -7.42
C ALA A 12 -7.28 4.69 -7.98
N ARG A 13 -7.01 5.65 -7.10
CA ARG A 13 -6.76 7.06 -7.44
C ARG A 13 -5.31 7.36 -7.81
N THR A 14 -4.42 6.38 -7.71
CA THR A 14 -3.01 6.50 -8.09
C THR A 14 -2.93 6.98 -9.53
N PRO A 15 -2.33 8.15 -9.80
CA PRO A 15 -2.30 8.67 -11.17
C PRO A 15 -1.51 7.74 -12.11
N PRO A 16 -2.00 7.49 -13.34
CA PRO A 16 -1.29 6.68 -14.34
C PRO A 16 0.16 7.10 -14.62
N GLY A 17 0.48 8.39 -14.46
CA GLY A 17 1.84 8.93 -14.63
C GLY A 17 2.68 8.98 -13.35
N ALA A 18 2.22 8.38 -12.24
CA ALA A 18 2.93 8.43 -10.97
C ALA A 18 4.25 7.65 -11.06
N ARG A 19 5.34 8.28 -10.62
CA ARG A 19 6.69 7.68 -10.68
C ARG A 19 6.81 6.34 -9.97
N ILE A 20 5.98 6.10 -8.94
CA ILE A 20 5.94 4.82 -8.20
C ILE A 20 5.52 3.65 -9.09
N LEU A 21 4.85 3.91 -10.22
CA LEU A 21 4.44 2.88 -11.18
C LEU A 21 5.57 2.46 -12.13
N HIS A 22 6.68 3.20 -12.19
CA HIS A 22 7.72 3.00 -13.22
C HIS A 22 8.94 2.25 -12.67
N GLY A 23 9.56 1.36 -13.44
CA GLY A 23 10.89 0.82 -13.14
C GLY A 23 10.96 -0.40 -12.20
N GLY A 24 9.86 -1.13 -12.05
CA GLY A 24 9.77 -2.34 -11.22
C GLY A 24 8.31 -2.81 -11.05
N GLU A 25 8.13 -3.97 -10.43
CA GLU A 25 6.80 -4.52 -10.15
C GLU A 25 6.06 -3.67 -9.11
N VAL A 26 4.73 -3.60 -9.26
CA VAL A 26 3.84 -2.90 -8.35
C VAL A 26 2.64 -3.78 -8.05
N GLN A 27 2.37 -3.97 -6.77
CA GLN A 27 1.14 -4.57 -6.26
C GLN A 27 0.30 -3.47 -5.63
N LEU A 28 -0.92 -3.26 -6.14
CA LEU A 28 -1.87 -2.32 -5.59
C LEU A 28 -3.02 -3.06 -4.92
N TYR A 29 -3.34 -2.65 -3.71
CA TYR A 29 -4.49 -3.12 -2.93
C TYR A 29 -5.56 -2.05 -2.94
N CYS A 30 -6.74 -2.38 -3.47
CA CYS A 30 -7.92 -1.50 -3.49
C CYS A 30 -9.11 -2.18 -2.81
N ALA A 31 -10.24 -1.50 -2.69
CA ALA A 31 -11.46 -2.16 -2.25
C ALA A 31 -11.91 -3.19 -3.31
N SER A 32 -12.50 -4.29 -2.87
CA SER A 32 -12.90 -5.38 -3.77
C SER A 32 -13.87 -4.92 -4.86
N GLU A 33 -14.78 -4.00 -4.54
CA GLU A 33 -15.68 -3.35 -5.51
C GLU A 33 -14.94 -2.44 -6.51
N THR A 34 -13.79 -1.90 -6.13
CA THR A 34 -12.99 -0.99 -6.95
C THR A 34 -12.29 -1.73 -8.10
N LEU A 35 -12.00 -3.03 -7.95
CA LEU A 35 -11.29 -3.82 -8.97
C LEU A 35 -11.88 -3.71 -10.38
N TYR A 36 -13.20 -3.57 -10.48
CA TYR A 36 -13.92 -3.56 -11.76
C TYR A 36 -14.18 -2.14 -12.29
N THR A 37 -13.66 -1.11 -11.62
CA THR A 37 -13.82 0.28 -12.06
C THR A 37 -12.88 0.61 -13.22
N PRO A 38 -13.23 1.58 -14.09
CA PRO A 38 -12.33 2.01 -15.16
C PRO A 38 -10.94 2.43 -14.67
N ALA A 39 -10.87 3.14 -13.54
CA ALA A 39 -9.60 3.59 -12.96
C ALA A 39 -8.68 2.42 -12.58
N ALA A 40 -9.23 1.37 -11.97
CA ALA A 40 -8.49 0.16 -11.64
C ALA A 40 -8.02 -0.59 -12.90
N GLN A 41 -8.86 -0.66 -13.94
CA GLN A 41 -8.52 -1.29 -15.22
C GLN A 41 -7.45 -0.51 -15.99
N ASP A 42 -7.46 0.82 -15.93
CA ASP A 42 -6.42 1.67 -16.51
C ASP A 42 -5.05 1.40 -15.86
N LEU A 43 -5.01 1.23 -14.53
CA LEU A 43 -3.78 0.85 -13.82
C LEU A 43 -3.33 -0.57 -14.17
N ALA A 44 -4.27 -1.51 -14.28
CA ALA A 44 -3.97 -2.89 -14.71
C ALA A 44 -3.33 -2.91 -16.12
N ALA A 45 -3.85 -2.09 -17.05
CA ALA A 45 -3.33 -1.96 -18.40
C ALA A 45 -1.89 -1.42 -18.46
N LEU A 46 -1.42 -0.76 -17.39
CA LEU A 46 -0.03 -0.31 -17.23
C LEU A 46 0.89 -1.39 -16.62
N GLY A 47 0.37 -2.59 -16.35
CA GLY A 47 1.13 -3.69 -15.76
C GLY A 47 1.19 -3.67 -14.24
N VAL A 48 0.34 -2.88 -13.58
CA VAL A 48 0.16 -2.95 -12.12
C VAL A 48 -0.65 -4.21 -11.80
N SER A 49 -0.19 -5.03 -10.85
CA SER A 49 -1.01 -6.11 -10.29
C SER A 49 -1.98 -5.52 -9.28
N LEU A 50 -3.27 -5.82 -9.40
CA LEU A 50 -4.28 -5.36 -8.44
C LEU A 50 -4.82 -6.52 -7.62
N ASN A 51 -5.03 -6.28 -6.32
CA ASN A 51 -5.76 -7.18 -5.45
C ASN A 51 -6.85 -6.39 -4.68
N GLY A 52 -8.02 -7.01 -4.53
CA GLY A 52 -9.14 -6.44 -3.79
C GLY A 52 -9.11 -6.98 -2.37
N VAL A 53 -9.16 -6.08 -1.40
CA VAL A 53 -9.17 -6.41 0.03
C VAL A 53 -10.23 -5.62 0.76
N THR A 54 -10.50 -6.00 2.01
CA THR A 54 -11.44 -5.29 2.88
C THR A 54 -10.89 -3.92 3.27
N TRP A 55 -11.78 -2.92 3.29
CA TRP A 55 -11.50 -1.58 3.83
C TRP A 55 -12.52 -1.23 4.91
N ARG A 56 -12.04 -0.65 6.01
CA ARG A 56 -12.84 -0.16 7.14
C ARG A 56 -12.67 1.35 7.30
N GLU A 57 -13.38 1.93 8.25
CA GLU A 57 -13.30 3.38 8.55
C GLU A 57 -11.85 3.83 8.87
N GLY A 58 -11.03 2.94 9.43
CA GLY A 58 -9.62 3.19 9.76
C GLY A 58 -8.61 2.95 8.63
N GLY A 59 -9.03 2.44 7.47
CA GLY A 59 -8.12 2.13 6.36
C GLY A 59 -8.29 0.70 5.83
N VAL A 60 -7.24 0.19 5.18
CA VAL A 60 -7.18 -1.19 4.69
C VAL A 60 -7.13 -2.17 5.86
N GLU A 61 -7.76 -3.34 5.72
CA GLU A 61 -7.60 -4.46 6.65
C GLU A 61 -6.17 -5.00 6.55
N LEU A 62 -5.33 -4.70 7.55
CA LEU A 62 -3.90 -4.99 7.50
C LEU A 62 -3.60 -6.47 7.52
N ALA A 63 -4.37 -7.27 8.26
CA ALA A 63 -4.22 -8.72 8.29
C ALA A 63 -4.39 -9.32 6.89
N GLU A 64 -5.44 -8.94 6.17
CA GLU A 64 -5.72 -9.45 4.81
C GLU A 64 -4.63 -9.02 3.81
N LEU A 65 -4.15 -7.78 3.91
CA LEU A 65 -3.05 -7.28 3.10
C LEU A 65 -1.75 -8.05 3.37
N LEU A 66 -1.39 -8.26 4.65
CA LEU A 66 -0.16 -8.94 5.03
C LEU A 66 -0.19 -10.44 4.69
N ASP A 67 -1.32 -11.11 4.87
CA ASP A 67 -1.51 -12.50 4.42
C ASP A 67 -1.26 -12.63 2.92
N SER A 68 -1.85 -11.72 2.12
CA SER A 68 -1.63 -11.68 0.68
C SER A 68 -0.17 -11.42 0.29
N LEU A 69 0.55 -10.56 1.02
CA LEU A 69 1.99 -10.36 0.80
C LEU A 69 2.82 -11.59 1.20
N GLY A 70 2.43 -12.29 2.25
CA GLY A 70 3.04 -13.55 2.68
C GLY A 70 2.89 -14.65 1.63
N GLU A 71 1.74 -14.75 0.97
CA GLU A 71 1.50 -15.66 -0.16
C GLU A 71 2.41 -15.36 -1.37
N LEU A 72 2.79 -14.09 -1.56
CA LEU A 72 3.77 -13.66 -2.55
C LEU A 72 5.24 -13.91 -2.12
N GLY A 73 5.45 -14.47 -0.92
CA GLY A 73 6.78 -14.76 -0.37
C GLY A 73 7.52 -13.53 0.15
N ILE A 74 6.81 -12.43 0.44
CA ILE A 74 7.40 -11.23 1.03
C ILE A 74 7.62 -11.46 2.53
N ASN A 75 8.87 -11.41 2.96
CA ASN A 75 9.26 -11.64 4.36
C ASN A 75 9.59 -10.36 5.13
N GLU A 76 9.93 -9.28 4.42
CA GLU A 76 10.28 -7.99 5.00
C GLU A 76 9.52 -6.89 4.27
N LEU A 77 8.86 -6.02 5.04
CA LEU A 77 8.07 -4.90 4.52
C LEU A 77 8.55 -3.60 5.17
N LEU A 78 9.08 -2.70 4.35
CA LEU A 78 9.34 -1.32 4.77
C LEU A 78 8.09 -0.48 4.53
N VAL A 79 7.47 0.00 5.60
CA VAL A 79 6.24 0.81 5.53
C VAL A 79 6.60 2.29 5.56
N GLU A 80 6.51 2.95 4.40
CA GLU A 80 6.59 4.41 4.27
C GLU A 80 5.20 4.98 4.00
N ALA A 81 4.57 5.57 5.01
CA ALA A 81 3.17 5.98 4.89
C ALA A 81 2.80 7.22 5.70
N GLY A 82 1.61 7.75 5.41
CA GLY A 82 0.97 8.80 6.22
C GLY A 82 0.47 8.28 7.57
N PRO A 83 0.02 9.20 8.45
CA PRO A 83 -0.29 8.89 9.85
C PRO A 83 -1.38 7.84 10.04
N THR A 84 -2.36 7.73 9.13
CA THR A 84 -3.43 6.73 9.22
C THR A 84 -2.89 5.30 9.09
N LEU A 85 -2.15 5.02 8.00
CA LEU A 85 -1.64 3.68 7.75
C LEU A 85 -0.53 3.31 8.74
N ALA A 86 0.40 4.24 9.00
CA ALA A 86 1.44 4.04 10.01
C ALA A 86 0.83 3.81 11.42
N GLY A 87 -0.22 4.57 11.77
CA GLY A 87 -0.97 4.39 13.01
C GLY A 87 -1.69 3.05 13.09
N GLY A 88 -2.22 2.53 11.98
CA GLY A 88 -2.81 1.18 11.90
C GLY A 88 -1.79 0.10 12.23
N PHE A 89 -0.63 0.10 11.56
CA PHE A 89 0.44 -0.87 11.82
C PHE A 89 0.89 -0.85 13.29
N ILE A 90 1.10 0.34 13.87
CA ILE A 90 1.50 0.49 15.28
C ILE A 90 0.38 0.05 16.21
N GLY A 91 -0.86 0.50 15.95
CA GLY A 91 -2.02 0.24 16.80
C GLY A 91 -2.42 -1.23 16.87
N GLU A 92 -2.17 -1.99 15.81
CA GLU A 92 -2.42 -3.43 15.73
C GLU A 92 -1.22 -4.28 16.19
N GLY A 93 -0.10 -3.66 16.57
CA GLY A 93 1.09 -4.38 17.03
C GLY A 93 1.82 -5.15 15.92
N LEU A 94 1.71 -4.67 14.68
CA LEU A 94 2.28 -5.29 13.47
C LEU A 94 3.67 -4.75 13.10
N VAL A 95 4.30 -3.99 14.00
CA VAL A 95 5.60 -3.35 13.76
C VAL A 95 6.66 -4.00 14.62
N ASP A 96 7.67 -4.57 13.98
CA ASP A 96 8.87 -5.10 14.65
C ASP A 96 9.92 -4.02 14.91
N GLU A 97 10.07 -3.04 14.01
CA GLU A 97 11.10 -2.00 14.08
C GLU A 97 10.56 -0.63 13.59
N LEU A 98 11.00 0.46 14.24
CA LEU A 98 10.65 1.83 13.87
C LEU A 98 11.87 2.66 13.50
N TRP A 99 11.86 3.25 12.31
CA TRP A 99 12.89 4.20 11.85
C TRP A 99 12.39 5.63 11.99
N LEU A 100 12.74 6.27 13.10
CA LEU A 100 12.27 7.63 13.43
C LEU A 100 13.31 8.68 13.06
N SER A 101 12.95 9.57 12.12
CA SER A 101 13.75 10.73 11.74
C SER A 101 13.12 12.01 12.28
N GLN A 102 13.85 12.76 13.11
CA GLN A 102 13.41 14.03 13.67
C GLN A 102 14.21 15.19 13.07
N ALA A 103 13.52 16.10 12.37
CA ALA A 103 14.11 17.35 11.91
C ALA A 103 14.07 18.42 13.03
N PRO A 104 15.10 19.29 13.17
CA PRO A 104 15.15 20.33 14.20
C PRO A 104 14.30 21.56 13.80
N VAL A 105 13.02 21.34 13.50
CA VAL A 105 12.05 22.37 13.12
C VAL A 105 10.78 22.25 13.95
N PHE A 106 10.15 23.38 14.27
CA PHE A 106 8.83 23.40 14.89
C PHE A 106 7.77 23.62 13.81
N LEU A 107 6.79 22.72 13.74
CA LEU A 107 5.62 22.82 12.87
C LEU A 107 4.38 22.82 13.75
N GLY A 108 3.55 23.86 13.64
CA GLY A 108 2.35 24.09 14.44
C GLY A 108 1.55 25.28 13.91
#